data_AF-A0A0D0DD30-F1
#
_entry.id   AF-A0A0D0DD30-F1
#
_cell.length_a   1.000
_cell.length_b   1.000
_cell.length_c   1.000
_cell.angle_alpha   90.00
_cell.angle_beta   90.00
_cell.angle_gamma   90.00
#
_symmetry.space_group_name_H-M   'P 1'
#
loop_
_entity.id
_entity.type
_entity.pdbx_description
1 polymer ?
#
loop_
_entity_poly.entity_id
_entity_poly.type
_entity_poly.pdbx_seq_one_letter_code
_entity_poly.pdbx_strand_id
1 'polypeptide(L)'
;VSIEEQLGIFLYTCVTGLSSCHVGERFQCSPDTVTKYFKQLLFFFSSSPFYTTQVWLPTNETPISATILDDPHSHFFGQCISAVNSTHICISSSLGKHGTMHNCKGFLSQNCLFICDVDFCFTHICALWMGWVNGRCCPLA
;
A
#
# COMPACT_ATOMS: atom_id res chain seq x y z
N VAL A 1 -4.97 -6.25 -26.38
CA VAL A 1 -4.45 -6.38 -25.00
C VAL A 1 -5.43 -7.22 -24.22
N SER A 2 -5.05 -8.45 -23.88
CA SER A 2 -5.89 -9.37 -23.09
C SER A 2 -6.07 -8.86 -21.65
N ILE A 3 -6.98 -9.46 -20.87
CA ILE A 3 -7.18 -9.05 -19.46
C ILE A 3 -5.91 -9.34 -18.65
N GLU A 4 -5.24 -10.46 -18.90
CA GLU A 4 -3.98 -10.85 -18.26
C GLU A 4 -2.88 -9.84 -18.56
N GLU A 5 -2.82 -9.35 -19.80
CA GLU A 5 -1.84 -8.35 -20.21
C GLU A 5 -2.12 -6.99 -19.56
N GLN A 6 -3.39 -6.58 -19.44
CA GLN A 6 -3.78 -5.37 -18.70
C GLN A 6 -3.34 -5.47 -17.23
N LEU A 7 -3.63 -6.60 -16.59
CA LEU A 7 -3.22 -6.87 -15.21
C LEU A 7 -1.69 -6.87 -15.08
N GLY A 8 -0.99 -7.47 -16.04
CA GLY A 8 0.46 -7.46 -16.12
C GLY A 8 1.04 -6.05 -16.20
N ILE A 9 0.46 -5.17 -17.03
CA ILE A 9 0.86 -3.76 -17.13
C ILE A 9 0.68 -3.06 -15.78
N PHE A 10 -0.46 -3.25 -15.11
CA PHE A 10 -0.73 -2.62 -13.81
C PHE A 10 0.28 -3.07 -12.74
N LEU A 11 0.43 -4.38 -12.55
CA LEU A 11 1.33 -4.94 -11.54
C LEU A 11 2.79 -4.59 -11.82
N TYR A 12 3.22 -4.67 -13.07
CA TYR A 12 4.59 -4.31 -13.45
C TYR A 12 4.87 -2.82 -13.20
N THR A 13 3.89 -1.95 -13.47
CA THR A 13 4.01 -0.51 -13.16
C THR A 13 4.12 -0.28 -11.65
N CYS A 14 3.30 -0.95 -10.83
CA CYS A 14 3.35 -0.82 -9.37
C CYS A 14 4.67 -1.31 -8.76
N VAL A 15 5.23 -2.42 -9.27
CA VAL A 15 6.46 -3.01 -8.74
C VAL A 15 7.70 -2.21 -9.17
N THR A 16 7.75 -1.76 -10.42
CA THR A 16 8.96 -1.14 -10.97
C THR A 16 9.00 0.38 -10.83
N GLY A 17 7.83 1.04 -10.72
CA GLY A 17 7.73 2.50 -10.69
C GLY A 17 8.25 3.19 -11.97
N LEU A 18 8.38 2.45 -13.07
CA LEU A 18 8.89 2.98 -14.34
C LEU A 18 7.88 3.90 -15.04
N SER A 19 8.38 4.77 -15.91
CA SER A 19 7.53 5.62 -16.74
C SER A 19 6.70 4.79 -17.72
N SER A 20 5.54 5.33 -18.13
CA SER A 20 4.66 4.69 -19.10
C SER A 20 5.34 4.41 -20.45
N CYS A 21 6.37 5.17 -20.81
CA CYS A 21 7.21 4.89 -21.99
C CYS A 21 7.98 3.57 -21.83
N HIS A 22 8.72 3.39 -20.74
CA HIS A 22 9.49 2.17 -20.51
C HIS A 22 8.59 0.94 -20.32
N VAL A 23 7.44 1.11 -19.66
CA VAL A 23 6.44 0.03 -19.56
C VAL A 23 5.86 -0.28 -20.94
N GLY A 24 5.59 0.74 -21.76
CA GLY A 24 5.12 0.58 -23.13
C GLY A 24 6.09 -0.20 -24.01
N GLU A 25 7.39 0.09 -23.92
CA GLU A 25 8.45 -0.68 -24.59
C GLU A 25 8.46 -2.16 -24.16
N ARG A 26 8.29 -2.44 -22.85
CA ARG A 26 8.25 -3.81 -22.32
C ARG A 26 7.07 -4.61 -22.89
N PHE A 27 5.88 -4.01 -22.93
CA PHE A 27 4.65 -4.66 -23.36
C PHE A 27 4.32 -4.42 -24.85
N GLN A 28 5.22 -3.77 -25.59
CA GLN A 28 5.04 -3.41 -27.01
C GLN A 28 3.73 -2.66 -27.27
N CYS A 29 3.40 -1.71 -26.38
CA CYS A 29 2.20 -0.87 -26.47
C CYS A 29 2.53 0.62 -26.28
N SER A 30 1.60 1.50 -26.67
CA SER A 30 1.84 2.94 -26.54
C SER A 30 1.80 3.40 -25.07
N PRO A 31 2.51 4.49 -24.71
CA PRO A 31 2.44 5.07 -23.36
C PRO A 31 1.02 5.46 -22.94
N ASP A 32 0.19 5.86 -23.90
CA ASP A 32 -1.23 6.15 -23.68
C ASP A 32 -2.01 4.88 -23.30
N THR A 33 -1.70 3.76 -23.94
CA THR A 33 -2.30 2.46 -23.64
C THR A 33 -1.95 2.00 -22.22
N VAL A 34 -0.68 2.14 -21.82
CA VAL A 34 -0.23 1.87 -20.45
C VAL A 34 -1.01 2.72 -19.45
N THR A 35 -1.06 4.03 -19.68
CA THR A 35 -1.74 4.97 -18.78
C THR A 35 -3.24 4.68 -18.67
N LYS A 36 -3.88 4.32 -19.79
CA LYS A 36 -5.30 3.94 -19.83
C LYS A 36 -5.55 2.72 -18.95
N TYR A 37 -4.82 1.62 -19.16
CA TYR A 37 -5.06 0.38 -18.42
C TYR A 37 -4.66 0.49 -16.95
N PHE A 38 -3.58 1.21 -16.66
CA PHE A 38 -3.22 1.52 -15.28
C PHE A 38 -4.37 2.22 -14.54
N LYS A 39 -4.96 3.27 -15.12
CA LYS A 39 -6.09 4.00 -14.51
C LYS A 39 -7.34 3.14 -14.38
N GLN A 40 -7.66 2.33 -15.41
CA GLN A 40 -8.83 1.45 -15.37
C GLN A 40 -8.74 0.43 -14.24
N LEU A 41 -7.59 -0.25 -14.11
CA LEU A 41 -7.38 -1.24 -13.05
C LEU A 41 -7.24 -0.59 -11.68
N LEU A 42 -6.58 0.56 -11.58
CA LEU A 42 -6.53 1.34 -10.34
C LEU A 42 -7.95 1.64 -9.84
N PHE A 43 -8.81 2.16 -10.73
CA PHE A 43 -10.20 2.45 -10.35
C PHE A 43 -10.94 1.18 -9.95
N PHE A 44 -10.84 0.12 -10.74
CA PHE A 44 -11.46 -1.18 -10.42
C PHE A 44 -11.07 -1.68 -9.02
N PHE A 45 -9.77 -1.75 -8.72
CA PHE A 45 -9.26 -2.22 -7.42
C PHE A 45 -9.60 -1.28 -6.26
N SER A 46 -9.70 0.02 -6.50
CA SER A 46 -10.10 1.01 -5.48
C SER A 46 -11.61 1.14 -5.28
N SER A 47 -12.40 0.55 -6.17
CA SER A 47 -13.87 0.69 -6.18
C SER A 47 -14.55 -0.50 -5.49
N SER A 48 -15.77 -0.24 -5.00
CA SER A 48 -16.68 -1.30 -4.56
C SER A 48 -17.16 -2.11 -5.79
N PRO A 49 -17.31 -3.45 -5.69
CA PRO A 49 -17.18 -4.26 -4.47
C PRO A 49 -15.78 -4.78 -4.21
N PHE A 50 -14.81 -4.59 -5.11
CA PHE A 50 -13.49 -5.22 -4.99
C PHE A 50 -12.79 -4.76 -3.71
N TYR A 51 -12.58 -3.45 -3.54
CA TYR A 51 -11.87 -2.93 -2.36
C TYR A 51 -12.53 -3.38 -1.06
N THR A 52 -13.86 -3.25 -0.97
CA THR A 52 -14.64 -3.56 0.23
C THR A 52 -14.73 -5.04 0.55
N THR A 53 -14.45 -5.93 -0.41
CA THR A 53 -14.49 -7.38 -0.19
C THR A 53 -13.11 -7.96 0.09
N GLN A 54 -12.06 -7.38 -0.50
CA GLN A 54 -10.69 -7.86 -0.38
C GLN A 54 -9.91 -7.18 0.76
N VAL A 55 -10.28 -5.96 1.14
CA VAL A 55 -9.62 -5.21 2.23
C VAL A 55 -10.55 -5.13 3.42
N TRP A 56 -10.16 -5.77 4.51
CA TRP A 56 -10.87 -5.74 5.79
C TRP A 56 -10.05 -4.98 6.82
N LEU A 57 -10.65 -3.95 7.39
CA LEU A 57 -10.05 -3.27 8.53
C LEU A 57 -10.32 -4.09 9.80
N PRO A 58 -9.31 -4.32 10.65
CA PRO A 58 -9.47 -5.07 11.88
C PRO A 58 -10.28 -4.19 12.81
N THR A 59 -11.34 -4.76 13.36
CA THR A 59 -12.17 -4.19 14.42
C THR A 59 -11.73 -4.75 15.78
N ASN A 60 -12.23 -4.16 16.87
CA ASN A 60 -12.04 -4.70 18.22
C ASN A 60 -12.54 -6.14 18.39
N GLU A 61 -13.37 -6.62 17.45
CA GLU A 61 -13.92 -7.98 17.41
C GLU A 61 -13.10 -8.93 16.52
N THR A 62 -12.07 -8.43 15.82
CA THR A 62 -11.24 -9.26 14.95
C THR A 62 -10.42 -10.23 15.82
N PRO A 63 -10.63 -11.55 15.68
CA PRO A 63 -9.95 -12.51 16.54
C PRO A 63 -8.45 -12.48 16.29
N ILE A 64 -7.68 -12.59 17.37
CA ILE A 64 -6.24 -12.81 17.29
C ILE A 64 -6.04 -14.17 16.61
N SER A 65 -5.22 -14.20 15.55
CA SER A 65 -4.92 -15.44 14.83
C SER A 65 -4.39 -16.50 15.79
N ALA A 66 -4.89 -17.73 15.67
CA ALA A 66 -4.46 -18.86 16.51
C ALA A 66 -2.95 -19.10 16.43
N THR A 67 -2.35 -18.82 15.26
CA THR A 67 -0.89 -18.87 15.05
C THR A 67 -0.11 -17.96 16.00
N ILE A 68 -0.68 -16.82 16.41
CA ILE A 68 -0.07 -15.93 17.41
C ILE A 68 -0.23 -16.53 18.79
N LEU A 69 -1.41 -17.04 19.13
CA LEU A 69 -1.71 -17.56 20.47
C LEU A 69 -0.90 -18.82 20.81
N ASP A 70 -0.65 -19.67 19.82
CA ASP A 70 0.03 -20.95 20.00
C ASP A 70 1.56 -20.87 19.84
N ASP A 71 2.11 -19.74 19.40
CA ASP A 71 3.56 -19.57 19.20
C ASP A 71 4.27 -19.17 20.50
N PRO A 72 5.21 -19.97 21.04
CA PRO A 72 5.96 -19.60 22.25
C PRO A 72 6.88 -18.38 22.05
N HIS A 73 7.23 -18.00 20.81
CA HIS A 73 7.97 -16.76 20.53
C HIS A 73 7.09 -15.51 20.58
N SER A 74 5.76 -15.63 20.44
CA SER A 74 4.81 -14.51 20.56
C SER A 74 4.60 -14.04 21.99
N HIS A 75 5.07 -14.79 22.99
CA HIS A 75 4.93 -14.48 24.41
C HIS A 75 5.60 -13.13 24.79
N PHE A 76 6.60 -12.71 24.02
CA PHE A 76 7.25 -11.40 24.15
C PHE A 76 6.43 -10.24 23.55
N PHE A 77 5.47 -10.56 22.68
CA PHE A 77 4.58 -9.65 21.96
C PHE A 77 3.12 -9.80 22.44
N GLY A 78 2.94 -9.91 23.76
CA GLY A 78 1.63 -10.18 24.38
C GLY A 78 0.53 -9.23 23.87
N GLN A 79 -0.55 -9.83 23.36
CA GLN A 79 -1.73 -9.14 22.79
C GLN A 79 -1.48 -8.31 21.52
N CYS A 80 -0.35 -8.47 20.83
CA CYS A 80 -0.16 -7.88 19.52
C CYS A 80 -1.04 -8.58 18.48
N ILE A 81 -1.98 -7.82 17.88
CA ILE A 81 -2.87 -8.30 16.82
C ILE A 81 -2.20 -8.23 15.44
N SER A 82 -1.20 -7.36 15.30
CA SER A 82 -0.60 -7.01 14.01
C SER A 82 0.80 -6.41 14.13
N ALA A 83 1.54 -6.46 13.03
CA ALA A 83 2.81 -5.74 12.88
C ALA A 83 2.56 -4.39 12.20
N VAL A 84 3.21 -3.34 12.71
CA VAL A 84 3.14 -1.98 12.16
C VAL A 84 4.48 -1.64 11.51
N ASN A 85 4.48 -1.35 10.21
CA ASN A 85 5.68 -0.90 9.50
C ASN A 85 5.40 0.37 8.70
N SER A 86 6.36 1.30 8.70
CA SER A 86 6.27 2.54 7.92
C SER A 86 7.11 2.44 6.66
N THR A 87 6.53 2.72 5.49
CA THR A 87 7.21 2.73 4.20
C THR A 87 6.98 4.07 3.50
N HIS A 88 8.05 4.64 2.94
CA HIS A 88 7.97 5.84 2.12
C HIS A 88 7.58 5.48 0.68
N ILE A 89 6.41 5.94 0.23
CA ILE A 89 5.97 5.81 -1.15
C ILE A 89 6.35 7.08 -1.90
N CYS A 90 7.16 6.95 -2.96
CA CYS A 90 7.50 8.07 -3.83
C CYS A 90 6.24 8.63 -4.48
N ILE A 91 6.12 9.95 -4.53
CA ILE A 91 4.96 10.65 -5.05
C ILE A 91 5.39 11.74 -6.01
N SER A 92 4.66 11.85 -7.12
CA SER A 92 4.75 12.98 -8.04
C SER A 92 3.55 13.88 -7.77
N SER A 93 3.78 15.07 -7.22
CA SER A 93 2.73 16.03 -6.88
C SER A 93 2.96 17.37 -7.59
N SER A 94 1.92 18.20 -7.72
CA SER A 94 2.08 19.55 -8.25
C SER A 94 2.89 20.42 -7.27
N LEU A 95 3.61 21.41 -7.80
CA LEU A 95 4.56 22.25 -7.06
C LEU A 95 3.98 22.88 -5.78
N GLY A 96 2.67 23.17 -5.75
CA GLY A 96 1.98 23.72 -4.57
C GLY A 96 1.83 22.76 -3.38
N LYS A 97 2.04 21.45 -3.57
CA LYS A 97 1.98 20.42 -2.50
C LYS A 97 3.37 19.91 -2.08
N HIS A 98 4.45 20.36 -2.72
CA HIS A 98 5.82 19.94 -2.41
C HIS A 98 6.21 20.24 -0.97
N GLY A 99 5.85 21.42 -0.45
CA GLY A 99 6.31 21.91 0.86
C GLY A 99 5.97 20.98 2.02
N THR A 100 4.97 20.12 1.87
CA THR A 100 4.50 19.17 2.88
C THR A 100 4.95 17.72 2.65
N MET A 101 5.64 17.44 1.54
CA MET A 101 5.84 16.08 1.00
C MET A 101 7.32 15.71 0.81
N HIS A 102 8.26 16.47 1.38
CA HIS A 102 9.68 16.10 1.38
C HIS A 102 9.98 15.01 2.42
N ASN A 103 10.98 14.18 2.17
CA ASN A 103 11.59 13.36 3.22
C ASN A 103 12.93 13.96 3.67
N CYS A 104 13.50 13.39 4.74
CA CYS A 104 14.81 13.80 5.26
C CYS A 104 15.96 13.56 4.27
N LYS A 105 15.71 12.89 3.13
CA LYS A 105 16.66 12.64 2.05
C LYS A 105 16.45 13.55 0.83
N GLY A 106 15.53 14.52 0.92
CA GLY A 106 15.24 15.50 -0.12
C GLY A 106 14.30 15.03 -1.23
N PHE A 107 13.88 13.75 -1.24
CA PHE A 107 12.93 13.24 -2.22
C PHE A 107 11.48 13.52 -1.80
N LEU A 108 10.59 13.58 -2.78
CA LEU A 108 9.16 13.59 -2.51
C LEU A 108 8.66 12.19 -2.18
N SER A 109 8.15 12.01 -0.97
CA SER A 109 7.55 10.74 -0.57
C SER A 109 6.46 10.95 0.48
N GLN A 110 5.38 10.19 0.38
CA GLN A 110 4.37 10.06 1.41
C GLN A 110 4.82 8.95 2.36
N ASN A 111 4.87 9.23 3.66
CA ASN A 111 5.04 8.15 4.62
C ASN A 111 3.71 7.39 4.72
N CYS A 112 3.72 6.08 4.52
CA CYS A 112 2.56 5.22 4.65
C CYS A 112 2.83 4.19 5.75
N LEU A 113 1.95 4.16 6.75
CA LEU A 113 1.94 3.14 7.79
C LEU A 113 1.09 1.97 7.30
N PHE A 114 1.67 0.79 7.29
CA PHE A 114 0.99 -0.46 6.97
C PHE A 114 0.90 -1.29 8.23
N ILE A 115 -0.31 -1.75 8.52
CA ILE A 115 -0.59 -2.70 9.57
C ILE A 115 -0.96 -4.01 8.88
N CYS A 116 -0.29 -5.10 9.25
CA CYS A 116 -0.55 -6.42 8.70
C CYS A 116 -0.83 -7.43 9.82
N ASP A 117 -1.71 -8.39 9.56
CA ASP A 117 -1.84 -9.57 10.40
C ASP A 117 -0.67 -10.55 10.19
N VAL A 118 -0.70 -11.68 10.90
CA VAL A 118 0.33 -12.73 10.77
C VAL A 118 0.35 -13.45 9.44
N ASP A 119 -0.73 -13.40 8.68
CA ASP A 119 -0.80 -13.97 7.33
C ASP A 119 -0.33 -12.97 6.27
N PHE A 120 0.26 -11.84 6.71
CA PHE A 120 0.72 -10.72 5.88
C PHE A 120 -0.38 -10.03 5.08
N CYS A 121 -1.65 -10.19 5.49
CA CYS A 121 -2.74 -9.44 4.90
C CYS A 121 -2.73 -8.01 5.46
N PHE A 122 -2.86 -7.02 4.59
CA PHE A 122 -2.95 -5.62 5.03
C PHE A 122 -4.29 -5.39 5.72
N THR A 123 -4.22 -5.04 6.99
CA THR A 123 -5.37 -4.75 7.83
C THR A 123 -5.61 -3.25 7.95
N HIS A 124 -4.57 -2.41 7.89
CA HIS A 124 -4.77 -0.95 7.84
C HIS A 124 -3.66 -0.27 7.04
N ILE A 125 -4.03 0.77 6.28
CA ILE A 125 -3.09 1.62 5.55
C ILE A 125 -3.38 3.07 5.93
N CYS A 126 -2.40 3.75 6.51
CA CYS A 126 -2.51 5.17 6.87
C CYS A 126 -1.45 5.99 6.13
N ALA A 127 -1.88 6.95 5.31
CA ALA A 127 -0.96 7.94 4.74
C ALA A 127 -0.69 9.02 5.79
N LEU A 128 0.52 9.02 6.36
CA LEU A 128 0.95 9.96 7.38
C LEU A 128 1.55 11.22 6.74
N TRP A 129 1.24 12.37 7.34
CA TRP A 129 1.91 13.65 7.05
C TRP A 129 3.16 13.78 7.95
N MET A 130 4.16 14.55 7.52
CA MET A 130 5.38 14.88 8.27
C MET A 130 5.13 15.06 9.78
N GLY A 131 5.94 14.37 10.59
CA GLY A 131 5.97 14.52 12.06
C GLY A 131 5.45 13.32 12.85
N TRP A 132 4.73 12.38 12.24
CA TRP A 132 4.21 11.18 12.91
C TRP A 132 5.20 10.00 12.88
N VAL A 133 6.49 10.26 13.14
CA VAL A 133 7.54 9.22 13.22
C VAL A 133 7.65 8.65 14.64
N ASN A 134 7.02 9.26 15.63
CA ASN A 134 7.08 8.78 17.01
C ASN A 134 5.97 7.78 17.30
N GLY A 135 6.24 6.51 16.97
CA GLY A 135 5.97 5.28 17.75
C GLY A 135 4.83 5.22 18.76
N ARG A 136 3.70 5.91 18.54
CA ARG A 136 2.49 5.68 19.31
C ARG A 136 1.71 4.59 18.61
N CYS A 137 1.69 3.41 19.23
CA CYS A 137 0.67 2.40 18.99
C CYS A 137 -0.67 3.15 18.84
N CYS A 138 -1.35 2.98 17.71
CA CYS A 138 -2.72 3.43 17.59
C CYS A 138 -3.49 2.76 18.73
N PRO A 139 -4.01 3.50 19.73
CA PRO A 139 -5.03 2.93 20.56
C PRO A 139 -6.20 2.72 19.61
N LEU A 140 -6.58 1.45 19.42
CA LEU A 140 -7.88 1.13 18.88
C LEU A 140 -8.91 1.89 19.74
N ALA A 141 -9.59 2.85 19.12
CA ALA A 141 -10.78 3.45 19.68
C ALA A 141 -11.97 2.57 19.33
#